data_AF-A0A7C7UZF0-F1
#
_entry.id   AF-A0A7C7UZF0-F1
#
_cell.length_a   1.000
_cell.length_b   1.000
_cell.length_c   1.000
_cell.angle_alpha   90.00
_cell.angle_beta   90.00
_cell.angle_gamma   90.00
#
_symmetry.space_group_name_H-M   'P 1'
#
loop_
_entity.id
_entity.type
_entity.pdbx_description
1 polymer ?
#
loop_
_entity_poly.entity_id
_entity_poly.type
_entity_poly.pdbx_seq_one_letter_code
_entity_poly.pdbx_strand_id
1 'polypeptide(L)'
;CTNQGLMALRAAVYLAAMGPEGLRRVASLCLQRAHYARQQLAARARLEPVFSAPTFKEFVVRVPGGQVERLLEAARQRGILAGVPLRRWYPQWQDCLLVAVTEKRTKAEIDRLVEVARMQTGKVAPAAGDRGSLGDGDQCEER
;
A
#
# COMPACT_ATOMS: atom_id res chain seq x y z
N CYS A 1 -5.93 -22.01 -29.24
CA CYS A 1 -6.48 -20.85 -28.50
C CYS A 1 -6.83 -21.27 -27.08
N THR A 2 -6.12 -20.79 -26.06
CA THR A 2 -6.49 -21.02 -24.66
C THR A 2 -7.56 -19.99 -24.29
N ASN A 3 -8.81 -20.41 -24.03
CA ASN A 3 -9.85 -19.47 -23.58
C ASN A 3 -9.76 -19.28 -22.06
N GLN A 4 -10.15 -18.11 -21.57
CA GLN A 4 -10.18 -17.78 -20.13
C GLN A 4 -11.47 -18.27 -19.45
N GLY A 5 -12.15 -19.25 -20.04
CA GLY A 5 -13.47 -19.74 -19.62
C GLY A 5 -13.45 -20.38 -18.25
N LEU A 6 -12.38 -21.09 -17.89
CA LEU A 6 -12.22 -21.61 -16.52
C LEU A 6 -12.11 -20.47 -15.49
N MET A 7 -11.40 -19.38 -15.83
CA MET A 7 -11.29 -18.21 -14.94
C MET A 7 -12.61 -17.45 -14.85
N ALA A 8 -13.32 -17.30 -15.97
CA ALA A 8 -14.65 -16.68 -16.02
C ALA A 8 -15.66 -17.47 -15.19
N LEU A 9 -15.68 -18.80 -15.31
CA LEU A 9 -16.56 -19.67 -14.52
C LEU A 9 -16.26 -19.55 -13.02
N ARG A 10 -14.98 -19.59 -12.63
CA ARG A 10 -14.58 -19.40 -11.23
C ARG A 10 -15.01 -18.04 -10.69
N ALA A 11 -14.84 -16.97 -11.47
CA ALA A 11 -15.28 -15.64 -11.10
C ALA A 11 -16.82 -15.58 -10.94
N ALA A 12 -17.57 -16.20 -11.85
CA ALA A 12 -19.03 -16.27 -11.76
C ALA A 12 -19.50 -17.01 -10.50
N VAL A 13 -18.90 -18.17 -10.19
CA VAL A 13 -19.19 -18.92 -8.96
C VAL A 13 -18.87 -18.08 -7.72
N TYR A 14 -17.73 -17.36 -7.70
CA TYR A 14 -17.37 -16.48 -6.59
C TYR A 14 -18.38 -15.34 -6.40
N LEU A 15 -18.77 -14.65 -7.49
CA LEU A 15 -19.73 -13.56 -7.44
C LEU A 15 -21.10 -14.04 -6.96
N ALA A 16 -21.56 -15.19 -7.44
CA ALA A 16 -22.82 -15.80 -7.01
C ALA A 16 -22.80 -16.20 -5.53
N ALA A 17 -21.70 -16.78 -5.05
CA ALA A 17 -21.55 -17.18 -3.65
C ALA A 17 -21.45 -15.97 -2.69
N MET A 18 -20.80 -14.89 -3.12
CA MET A 18 -20.62 -13.69 -2.30
C MET A 18 -21.87 -12.81 -2.25
N GLY A 19 -22.55 -12.65 -3.39
CA GLY A 19 -23.65 -11.71 -3.55
C GLY A 19 -23.25 -10.25 -3.29
N PRO A 20 -24.19 -9.30 -3.43
CA PRO A 20 -23.91 -7.87 -3.24
C PRO A 20 -23.46 -7.53 -1.81
N GLU A 21 -24.04 -8.17 -0.79
CA GLU A 21 -23.68 -7.93 0.61
C GLU A 21 -22.29 -8.48 0.94
N GLY A 22 -21.92 -9.64 0.41
CA GLY A 22 -20.59 -10.22 0.62
C GLY A 22 -19.50 -9.38 -0.03
N LEU A 23 -19.73 -8.89 -1.26
CA LEU A 23 -18.82 -7.97 -1.92
C LEU A 23 -18.68 -6.65 -1.16
N ARG A 24 -19.78 -6.11 -0.63
CA ARG A 24 -19.74 -4.91 0.23
C ARG A 24 -18.88 -5.16 1.47
N ARG A 25 -19.07 -6.28 2.17
CA ARG A 25 -18.25 -6.65 3.35
C ARG A 25 -16.77 -6.77 3.02
N VAL A 26 -16.42 -7.43 1.91
CA VAL A 26 -15.03 -7.53 1.44
C VAL A 26 -14.45 -6.16 1.15
N ALA A 27 -15.18 -5.30 0.46
CA ALA A 27 -14.72 -3.95 0.15
C ALA A 27 -14.47 -3.13 1.42
N SER A 28 -15.42 -3.15 2.37
CA SER A 28 -15.25 -2.48 3.67
C SER A 28 -14.04 -3.01 4.44
N LEU A 29 -13.79 -4.32 4.39
CA LEU A 29 -12.66 -4.94 5.07
C LEU A 29 -11.32 -4.52 4.45
N CYS A 30 -11.23 -4.49 3.12
CA CYS A 30 -10.06 -3.97 2.41
C CYS A 30 -9.78 -2.51 2.79
N LEU A 31 -10.81 -1.66 2.74
CA LEU A 31 -10.71 -0.25 3.09
C LEU A 31 -10.21 -0.05 4.53
N GLN A 32 -10.85 -0.69 5.51
CA GLN A 32 -10.48 -0.59 6.92
C GLN A 32 -9.05 -1.05 7.18
N ARG A 33 -8.64 -2.17 6.58
CA ARG A 33 -7.30 -2.72 6.77
C ARG A 33 -6.23 -1.90 6.05
N ALA A 34 -6.52 -1.35 4.88
CA ALA A 34 -5.61 -0.43 4.19
C ALA A 34 -5.40 0.85 5.00
N HIS A 35 -6.48 1.44 5.54
CA HIS A 35 -6.37 2.59 6.44
C HIS A 35 -5.58 2.28 7.70
N TYR A 36 -5.86 1.13 8.34
CA TYR A 36 -5.09 0.67 9.50
C TYR A 36 -3.60 0.51 9.15
N ALA A 37 -3.27 -0.17 8.06
CA ALA A 37 -1.89 -0.35 7.62
C ALA A 37 -1.19 0.98 7.38
N ARG A 38 -1.84 1.91 6.66
CA ARG A 38 -1.30 3.24 6.38
C ARG A 38 -1.00 4.01 7.66
N GLN A 39 -1.95 4.04 8.60
CA GLN A 39 -1.79 4.72 9.88
C GLN A 39 -0.65 4.12 10.71
N GLN A 40 -0.57 2.78 10.79
CA GLN A 40 0.46 2.13 11.59
C GLN A 40 1.86 2.25 10.97
N LEU A 41 1.98 2.18 9.65
CA LEU A 41 3.24 2.44 8.95
C LEU A 41 3.71 3.88 9.17
N ALA A 42 2.81 4.84 9.15
CA ALA A 42 3.13 6.22 9.47
C ALA A 42 3.55 6.41 10.93
N ALA A 43 2.71 5.98 11.87
CA ALA A 43 2.91 6.22 13.29
C ALA A 43 4.11 5.45 13.88
N ARG A 44 4.30 4.18 13.49
CA ARG A 44 5.28 3.30 14.13
C ARG A 44 6.53 3.09 13.31
N ALA A 45 6.41 3.03 11.98
CA ALA A 45 7.55 2.85 11.09
C ALA A 45 8.07 4.17 10.51
N ARG A 46 7.43 5.31 10.79
CA ARG A 46 7.82 6.64 10.28
C ARG A 46 7.87 6.71 8.76
N LEU A 47 7.06 5.91 8.06
CA LEU A 47 6.89 6.06 6.61
C LEU A 47 5.92 7.20 6.34
N GLU A 48 6.15 7.98 5.29
CA GLU A 48 5.35 9.18 5.03
C GLU A 48 4.29 8.88 3.97
N PRO A 49 2.98 8.98 4.27
CA PRO A 49 1.95 8.91 3.24
C PRO A 49 2.16 10.02 2.21
N VAL A 50 2.22 9.65 0.92
CA VAL A 50 2.54 10.61 -0.15
C VAL A 50 1.33 11.46 -0.55
N PHE A 51 0.13 10.87 -0.47
CA PHE A 51 -1.11 11.52 -0.85
C PHE A 51 -2.05 11.68 0.34
N SER A 52 -2.78 12.79 0.38
CA SER A 52 -3.83 13.10 1.36
C SER A 52 -5.22 12.62 0.92
N ALA A 53 -5.42 12.42 -0.40
CA ALA A 53 -6.68 12.01 -0.98
C ALA A 53 -7.15 10.64 -0.45
N PRO A 54 -8.48 10.39 -0.42
CA PRO A 54 -9.03 9.09 -0.03
C PRO A 54 -8.48 7.96 -0.92
N THR A 55 -8.12 6.85 -0.28
CA THR A 55 -7.64 5.64 -0.94
C THR A 55 -8.54 4.47 -0.60
N PHE A 56 -8.67 3.52 -1.52
CA PHE A 56 -9.37 2.26 -1.24
C PHE A 56 -8.43 1.24 -0.57
N LYS A 57 -7.89 0.30 -1.34
CA LYS A 57 -7.06 -0.81 -0.85
C LYS A 57 -5.56 -0.59 -1.05
N GLU A 58 -5.20 0.47 -1.76
CA GLU A 58 -3.84 0.78 -2.21
C GLU A 58 -3.48 2.20 -1.83
N PHE A 59 -2.26 2.40 -1.35
CA PHE A 59 -1.75 3.71 -0.97
C PHE A 59 -0.23 3.75 -1.16
N VAL A 60 0.30 4.97 -1.35
CA VAL A 60 1.73 5.19 -1.53
C VAL A 60 2.34 5.73 -0.24
N VAL A 61 3.46 5.12 0.16
CA VAL A 61 4.29 5.59 1.26
C VAL A 61 5.70 5.88 0.78
N ARG A 62 6.29 6.95 1.28
CA ARG A 62 7.69 7.29 1.10
C ARG A 62 8.50 6.66 2.23
N VAL A 63 9.64 6.08 1.88
CA VAL A 63 10.60 5.49 2.81
C VAL A 63 11.71 6.50 3.07
N PRO A 64 11.76 7.14 4.25
CA PRO A 64 12.78 8.14 4.54
C PRO A 64 14.19 7.58 4.34
N GLY A 65 15.05 8.40 3.72
CA GLY A 65 16.42 8.00 3.39
C GLY A 65 16.55 7.02 2.20
N GLY A 66 15.50 6.85 1.38
CA GLY A 66 15.57 6.19 0.08
C GLY A 66 15.83 4.68 0.10
N GLN A 67 15.70 4.02 1.26
CA GLN A 67 16.07 2.62 1.47
C GLN A 67 14.94 1.62 1.13
N VAL A 68 14.21 1.87 0.04
CA VAL A 68 13.07 1.03 -0.38
C VAL A 68 13.50 -0.42 -0.61
N GLU A 69 14.62 -0.64 -1.29
CA GLU A 69 15.12 -2.00 -1.58
C GLU A 69 15.53 -2.76 -0.32
N ARG A 70 16.12 -2.07 0.66
CA ARG A 70 16.46 -2.67 1.95
C ARG A 70 15.22 -3.11 2.71
N LEU A 71 14.17 -2.28 2.69
CA LEU A 71 12.87 -2.61 3.29
C LEU A 71 12.25 -3.84 2.60
N LEU A 72 12.23 -3.85 1.26
CA LEU A 72 11.70 -4.95 0.47
C LEU A 72 12.44 -6.25 0.77
N GLU A 73 13.77 -6.23 0.81
CA GLU A 73 14.57 -7.42 1.09
C GLU A 73 14.37 -7.92 2.53
N ALA A 74 14.34 -7.02 3.52
CA ALA A 74 14.08 -7.39 4.91
C ALA A 74 12.67 -7.99 5.12
N ALA A 75 11.68 -7.50 4.38
CA ALA A 75 10.32 -8.05 4.36
C ALA A 75 10.27 -9.41 3.66
N ARG A 76 10.94 -9.54 2.51
CA ARG A 76 11.02 -10.78 1.72
C ARG A 76 11.64 -11.93 2.52
N GLN A 77 12.71 -11.66 3.26
CA GLN A 77 13.35 -12.63 4.17
C GLN A 77 12.42 -13.14 5.28
N ARG A 78 11.34 -12.42 5.57
CA ARG A 78 10.30 -12.80 6.54
C ARG A 78 9.01 -13.29 5.87
N GLY A 79 9.05 -13.54 4.56
CA GLY A 79 7.89 -14.00 3.77
C GLY A 79 6.83 -12.93 3.57
N ILE A 80 7.17 -11.64 3.66
CA ILE A 80 6.24 -10.52 3.51
C ILE A 80 6.49 -9.80 2.19
N LEU A 81 5.44 -9.66 1.39
CA LEU A 81 5.42 -8.78 0.22
C LEU A 81 4.99 -7.38 0.67
N ALA A 82 5.96 -6.50 0.92
CA ALA A 82 5.71 -5.18 1.48
C ALA A 82 5.04 -4.20 0.51
N GLY A 83 5.23 -4.39 -0.80
CA GLY A 83 4.68 -3.52 -1.83
C GLY A 83 5.50 -3.55 -3.11
N VAL A 84 5.26 -2.58 -3.98
CA VAL A 84 5.95 -2.43 -5.27
C VAL A 84 6.70 -1.09 -5.30
N PRO A 85 8.02 -1.08 -5.56
CA PRO A 85 8.78 0.16 -5.67
C PRO A 85 8.37 0.94 -6.92
N LEU A 86 8.06 2.23 -6.77
CA LEU A 86 7.53 3.05 -7.87
C LEU A 86 8.60 3.52 -8.85
N ARG A 87 9.88 3.51 -8.43
CA ARG A 87 11.05 3.92 -9.21
C ARG A 87 11.10 3.34 -10.63
N ARG A 88 10.58 2.13 -10.83
CA ARG A 88 10.59 1.43 -12.11
C ARG A 88 9.78 2.16 -13.20
N TRP A 89 8.70 2.83 -12.81
CA TRP A 89 7.81 3.54 -13.73
C TRP A 89 7.89 5.05 -13.55
N TYR A 90 8.24 5.52 -12.35
CA TYR A 90 8.28 6.92 -11.97
C TYR A 90 9.60 7.22 -11.26
N PRO A 91 10.67 7.59 -12.00
CA PRO A 91 11.98 7.90 -11.42
C PRO A 91 11.94 8.95 -10.31
N GLN A 92 11.03 9.92 -10.41
CA GLN A 92 10.81 10.96 -9.39
C GLN A 92 10.30 10.41 -8.05
N TRP A 93 9.84 9.16 -8.01
CA TRP A 93 9.31 8.46 -6.83
C TRP A 93 10.22 7.30 -6.42
N GLN A 94 11.54 7.53 -6.50
CA GLN A 94 12.56 6.51 -6.24
C GLN A 94 12.56 5.93 -4.83
N ASP A 95 12.08 6.73 -3.87
CA ASP A 95 11.95 6.45 -2.44
C ASP A 95 10.52 6.08 -2.04
N CYS A 96 9.62 5.87 -3.02
CA CYS A 96 8.23 5.53 -2.78
C CYS A 96 7.94 4.04 -3.02
N LEU A 97 7.01 3.53 -2.21
CA LEU A 97 6.49 2.17 -2.24
C LEU A 97 4.96 2.20 -2.33
N LEU A 98 4.41 1.50 -3.32
CA LEU A 98 2.97 1.25 -3.42
C LEU A 98 2.61 0.01 -2.59
N VAL A 99 1.73 0.18 -1.60
CA VAL A 99 1.29 -0.90 -0.70
C VAL A 99 -0.15 -1.24 -1.01
N ALA A 100 -0.46 -2.54 -1.14
CA ALA A 100 -1.80 -3.06 -1.38
C ALA A 100 -2.24 -3.98 -0.24
N VAL A 101 -3.41 -3.70 0.35
CA VAL A 101 -3.98 -4.48 1.46
C VAL A 101 -5.36 -5.00 1.08
N THR A 102 -5.46 -6.32 0.88
CA THR A 102 -6.70 -7.00 0.48
C THR A 102 -7.33 -7.76 1.65
N GLU A 103 -8.53 -8.31 1.41
CA GLU A 103 -9.32 -9.07 2.38
C GLU A 103 -8.63 -10.33 2.92
N LYS A 104 -7.58 -10.79 2.24
CA LYS A 104 -6.77 -11.92 2.70
C LYS A 104 -5.77 -11.53 3.81
N ARG A 105 -5.46 -10.23 3.97
CA ARG A 105 -4.46 -9.76 4.94
C ARG A 105 -5.04 -9.63 6.34
N THR A 106 -4.40 -10.26 7.30
CA THR A 106 -4.77 -10.18 8.72
C THR A 106 -4.12 -8.97 9.40
N LYS A 107 -4.70 -8.53 10.53
CA LYS A 107 -4.11 -7.48 11.36
C LYS A 107 -2.69 -7.86 11.81
N ALA A 108 -2.47 -9.12 12.19
CA ALA A 108 -1.16 -9.60 12.62
C ALA A 108 -0.11 -9.53 11.49
N GLU A 109 -0.49 -9.86 10.24
CA GLU A 109 0.42 -9.70 9.09
C GLU A 109 0.79 -8.23 8.85
N ILE A 110 -0.19 -7.31 8.97
CA ILE A 110 0.05 -5.87 8.87
C ILE A 110 1.00 -5.41 9.97
N ASP A 111 0.75 -5.83 11.22
CA ASP A 111 1.60 -5.49 12.37
C ASP A 111 3.04 -6.03 12.20
N ARG A 112 3.20 -7.23 11.61
CA ARG A 112 4.53 -7.76 11.26
C ARG A 112 5.23 -6.91 10.20
N LEU A 113 4.52 -6.48 9.15
CA LEU A 113 5.08 -5.57 8.15
C LEU A 113 5.55 -4.26 8.78
N VAL A 114 4.72 -3.67 9.66
CA VAL A 114 5.04 -2.44 10.39
C VAL A 114 6.30 -2.61 11.23
N GLU A 115 6.45 -3.74 11.91
CA GLU A 115 7.63 -4.02 12.72
C GLU A 115 8.91 -4.13 11.88
N VAL A 116 8.84 -4.84 10.76
CA VAL A 116 9.97 -4.93 9.82
C VAL A 116 10.35 -3.55 9.29
N ALA A 117 9.35 -2.74 8.92
CA ALA A 117 9.57 -1.39 8.43
C ALA A 117 10.21 -0.48 9.49
N ARG A 118 9.74 -0.55 10.74
CA ARG A 118 10.29 0.19 11.88
C ARG A 118 11.78 -0.13 12.11
N MET A 119 12.16 -1.40 12.00
CA MET A 119 13.57 -1.81 12.15
C MET A 119 14.48 -1.25 11.05
N GLN A 120 13.94 -0.95 9.86
CA GLN A 120 14.72 -0.36 8.78
C GLN A 120 14.81 1.16 8.90
N THR A 121 13.74 1.85 9.31
CA THR A 121 13.76 3.31 9.46
C THR A 121 14.48 3.79 10.71
N GLY A 122 14.49 3.00 11.80
CA GLY A 122 15.24 3.32 13.02
C GLY A 122 16.77 3.28 12.89
N LYS A 123 17.30 2.74 11.79
CA LYS A 123 18.75 2.71 11.49
C LYS A 123 19.22 3.90 10.65
N VAL A 124 18.32 4.82 10.30
CA VAL A 124 18.58 5.91 9.37
C VAL A 124 18.71 7.21 10.16
N ALA A 125 19.89 7.84 10.10
CA ALA A 125 20.05 9.23 10.52
C ALA A 125 19.12 10.12 9.70
N PRO A 126 18.54 11.20 10.27
CA PRO A 126 17.55 12.01 9.56
C PRO A 126 18.12 12.53 8.24
N ALA A 127 17.59 12.05 7.13
CA ALA A 127 17.92 12.58 5.82
C ALA A 127 17.30 13.98 5.70
N ALA A 128 18.15 14.99 5.48
CA ALA A 128 17.75 16.36 5.29
C ALA A 128 16.73 16.49 4.15
N GLY A 129 15.69 17.28 4.40
CA GLY A 129 14.54 17.40 3.53
C GLY A 129 14.88 18.00 2.18
N ASP A 130 14.51 17.29 1.12
CA ASP A 130 14.13 17.93 -0.12
C ASP A 130 12.60 17.94 -0.17
N ARG A 131 12.04 19.09 0.17
CA ARG A 131 10.59 19.35 0.11
C ARG A 131 10.21 19.53 -1.36
N GLY A 132 9.96 18.43 -2.04
CA GLY A 132 9.20 18.40 -3.28
C GLY A 132 7.73 18.71 -3.00
N SER A 133 7.42 19.96 -2.66
CA SER A 133 6.05 20.48 -2.64
C SER A 133 5.52 20.46 -4.06
N LEU A 134 4.48 19.66 -4.32
CA LEU A 134 3.72 19.73 -5.56
C LEU A 134 2.24 19.77 -5.21
N GLY A 135 1.77 21.02 -5.02
CA GLY A 135 0.50 21.56 -5.48
C GLY A 135 -0.77 20.80 -5.13
N ASP A 136 -1.44 21.27 -4.08
CA ASP A 136 -2.89 21.35 -4.09
C ASP A 136 -3.32 22.15 -5.32
N GLY A 137 -3.77 21.44 -6.36
CA GLY A 137 -4.54 21.97 -7.46
C GLY A 137 -6.02 21.90 -7.10
N ASP A 138 -6.41 22.71 -6.12
CA ASP A 138 -7.80 23.09 -5.89
C ASP A 138 -8.24 23.92 -7.11
N GLN A 139 -9.01 23.30 -8.01
CA GLN A 139 -9.81 24.01 -9.01
C GLN A 139 -11.25 23.54 -8.84
N CYS A 140 -11.84 24.01 -7.73
CA CYS A 140 -13.27 24.18 -7.60
C CYS A 140 -13.62 25.54 -8.23
N GLU A 141 -13.91 25.60 -9.53
CA GLU A 141 -14.53 26.77 -10.15
C GLU A 141 -15.30 26.39 -11.42
N GLU A 142 -16.63 26.49 -11.29
CA GLU A 142 -17.65 26.84 -12.28
C GLU A 142 -17.55 26.30 -13.73
N ARG A 143 -18.45 25.36 -14.05
CA ARG A 143 -19.33 25.40 -15.23
C ARG A 143 -20.45 24.37 -15.15
#